data_AF-A0AAU8YB15-F1
#
_entry.id   AF-A0AAU8YB15-F1
#
_cell.length_a   1.000
_cell.length_b   1.000
_cell.length_c   1.000
_cell.angle_alpha   90.00
_cell.angle_beta   90.00
_cell.angle_gamma   90.00
#
_symmetry.space_group_name_H-M   'P 1'
#
loop_
_entity.id
_entity.type
_entity.pdbx_description
1 polymer ?
#
loop_
_entity_poly.entity_id
_entity_poly.type
_entity_poly.pdbx_seq_one_letter_code
_entity_poly.pdbx_strand_id
1 'polypeptide(L)' 'MATIQIMSVVGSAVPASLREQGLLACWYLVRNGEAVSGPMPTRASAQALAEQLQPGTLVA' A
#
# COMPACT_ATOMS: atom_id res chain seq x y z
N MET A 1 -9.45 -15.16 8.09
CA MET A 1 -9.47 -13.69 8.00
C MET A 1 -8.10 -13.22 7.58
N ALA A 2 -7.90 -12.83 6.32
CA ALA A 2 -6.61 -12.34 5.86
C ALA A 2 -6.52 -10.86 6.19
N THR A 3 -5.73 -10.51 7.21
CA THR A 3 -5.52 -9.12 7.62
C THR A 3 -4.64 -8.42 6.59
N ILE A 4 -5.10 -7.28 6.09
CA ILE A 4 -4.31 -6.42 5.21
C ILE A 4 -3.63 -5.38 6.08
N GLN A 5 -2.31 -5.26 5.93
CA GLN A 5 -1.47 -4.32 6.65
C GLN A 5 -0.96 -3.26 5.68
N ILE A 6 -1.05 -2.00 6.07
CA ILE A 6 -0.49 -0.87 5.31
C ILE A 6 0.92 -0.64 5.81
N MET A 7 1.92 -0.95 5.00
CA MET A 7 3.33 -0.76 5.33
C MET A 7 3.81 0.57 4.74
N SER A 8 4.30 1.47 5.61
CA SER A 8 4.87 2.76 5.19
C SER A 8 6.36 2.58 4.95
N VAL A 9 6.82 2.89 3.74
CA VAL A 9 8.22 2.79 3.33
C VAL A 9 8.71 4.19 2.99
N VAL A 10 9.78 4.64 3.62
CA VAL A 10 10.26 6.03 3.53
C VAL A 10 11.77 6.04 3.32
N GLY A 11 12.26 7.01 2.55
CA GLY A 11 13.70 7.19 2.32
C GLY A 11 14.29 6.17 1.34
N SER A 12 15.39 5.50 1.72
CA SER A 12 16.15 4.62 0.83
C SER A 12 15.45 3.31 0.46
N ALA A 13 14.45 2.92 1.23
CA ALA A 13 13.62 1.75 0.94
C ALA A 13 12.56 2.04 -0.13
N VAL A 14 12.39 3.31 -0.54
CA VAL A 14 11.51 3.70 -1.65
C VAL A 14 12.17 3.31 -2.98
N PRO A 15 11.45 2.67 -3.92
CA PRO A 15 11.96 2.34 -5.24
C PRO A 15 12.53 3.55 -5.99
N ALA A 16 13.61 3.34 -6.73
CA ALA A 16 14.28 4.40 -7.48
C ALA A 16 13.32 5.20 -8.37
N SER A 17 12.41 4.53 -9.08
CA SER A 17 11.44 5.19 -9.99
C SER A 17 10.49 6.16 -9.28
N LEU A 18 10.12 5.91 -8.02
CA LEU A 18 9.25 6.84 -7.26
C LEU A 18 10.06 7.98 -6.66
N ARG A 19 11.30 7.68 -6.27
CA ARG A 19 12.24 8.67 -5.74
C ARG A 19 12.64 9.68 -6.83
N GLU A 20 12.79 9.22 -8.07
CA GLU A 20 12.99 10.07 -9.26
C GLU A 20 11.78 10.97 -9.56
N GLN A 21 10.58 10.54 -9.18
CA GLN A 21 9.36 11.37 -9.24
C GLN A 21 9.26 12.37 -8.08
N GLY A 22 10.25 12.41 -7.18
CA GLY A 22 10.27 13.29 -6.01
C GLY A 22 9.46 12.79 -4.82
N LEU A 23 8.99 11.53 -4.84
CA LEU A 23 8.25 10.94 -3.73
C LEU A 23 9.24 10.45 -2.65
N LEU A 24 9.08 10.98 -1.44
CA LEU A 24 9.91 10.65 -0.28
C LEU A 24 9.38 9.43 0.52
N ALA A 25 8.15 9.02 0.25
CA ALA A 25 7.45 7.93 0.91
C ALA A 25 6.56 7.17 -0.07
N CYS A 26 6.44 5.87 0.14
CA CYS A 26 5.50 5.00 -0.56
C CYS A 26 4.85 4.00 0.41
N TRP A 27 3.62 3.61 0.11
CA TRP A 27 2.85 2.67 0.92
C TRP A 27 2.61 1.39 0.17
N TYR A 28 2.72 0.26 0.86
CA TYR A 28 2.43 -1.06 0.32
C TYR A 28 1.33 -1.73 1.12
N LEU A 29 0.51 -2.52 0.43
CA LEU A 29 -0.42 -3.42 1.10
C LEU A 29 0.21 -4.79 1.19
N VAL A 30 0.32 -5.29 2.41
CA VAL A 30 0.84 -6.62 2.70
C VAL A 30 -0.30 -7.45 3.25
N ARG A 31 -0.56 -8.61 2.64
CA ARG A 31 -1.59 -9.56 3.07
C ARG A 31 -0.93 -10.89 3.32
N ASN A 32 -1.04 -11.41 4.54
CA ASN A 32 -0.41 -12.67 4.96
C ASN A 32 1.10 -12.74 4.68
N GLY A 33 1.82 -11.61 4.73
CA GLY A 33 3.26 -11.53 4.46
C GLY A 33 3.63 -11.31 2.99
N GLU A 34 2.66 -11.26 2.08
CA GLU A 34 2.88 -11.01 0.65
C GLU A 34 2.42 -9.60 0.25
N ALA A 35 3.23 -8.88 -0.53
CA ALA A 35 2.85 -7.58 -1.05
C ALA A 35 1.77 -7.76 -2.13
N VAL A 36 0.53 -7.42 -1.78
CA VAL A 36 -0.65 -7.54 -2.67
C VAL A 36 -0.90 -6.29 -3.51
N SER A 37 -0.30 -5.16 -3.15
CA SER A 37 -0.37 -3.93 -3.94
C SER A 37 1.01 -3.32 -4.13
N GLY A 38 1.18 -2.69 -5.30
CA GLY A 38 2.35 -1.90 -5.63
C GLY A 38 2.48 -0.62 -4.79
N PRO A 39 3.60 0.09 -4.95
CA PRO A 39 3.90 1.26 -4.15
C PRO A 39 2.95 2.39 -4.47
N MET A 40 2.19 2.79 -3.45
CA MET A 40 1.27 3.91 -3.54
C MET A 40 1.96 5.19 -3.10
N PRO A 41 1.77 6.30 -3.83
CA PRO A 41 2.38 7.58 -3.50
C PRO A 41 1.73 8.25 -2.28
N THR A 42 0.54 7.81 -1.86
CA THR A 42 -0.16 8.38 -0.70
C THR A 42 -0.75 7.29 0.21
N ARG A 43 -0.80 7.58 1.51
CA ARG A 43 -1.47 6.73 2.51
C ARG A 43 -2.96 6.59 2.24
N ALA A 44 -3.61 7.65 1.73
CA ALA A 44 -5.04 7.63 1.43
C ALA A 44 -5.38 6.60 0.35
N SER A 45 -4.58 6.53 -0.72
CA SER A 45 -4.73 5.49 -1.74
C SER A 45 -4.57 4.08 -1.16
N ALA A 46 -3.59 3.89 -0.27
CA ALA A 46 -3.37 2.60 0.39
C ALA A 46 -4.53 2.22 1.30
N GLN A 47 -5.08 3.18 2.03
CA GLN A 47 -6.24 2.95 2.89
C GLN A 47 -7.49 2.61 2.08
N ALA A 48 -7.78 3.35 1.01
CA ALA A 48 -8.91 3.07 0.13
C ALA A 48 -8.82 1.67 -0.49
N LEU A 49 -7.62 1.25 -0.93
CA LEU A 49 -7.44 -0.08 -1.49
C LEU A 49 -7.46 -1.17 -0.40
N ALA A 50 -6.96 -0.89 0.81
CA ALA A 50 -7.11 -1.81 1.95
C ALA A 50 -8.58 -2.05 2.29
N GLU A 51 -9.41 -0.99 2.30
CA GLU A 51 -10.86 -1.06 2.54
C GLU A 51 -11.60 -1.82 1.41
N GLN A 52 -11.20 -1.63 0.15
CA GLN A 52 -11.76 -2.40 -0.98
C GLN A 52 -11.40 -3.89 -0.91
N LEU A 53 -10.18 -4.20 -0.47
CA LEU A 53 -9.69 -5.58 -0.35
C LEU A 53 -10.12 -6.25 0.96
N GLN A 54 -10.68 -5.50 1.92
CA GLN A 54 -11.28 -6.08 3.12
C GLN A 54 -12.48 -6.94 2.69
N PRO A 55 -12.51 -8.23 3.07
CA PRO A 55 -13.51 -9.20 2.61
C PRO A 55 -14.94 -8.97 3.15
N GLY A 56 -15.30 -7.75 3.51
CA GLY A 56 -16.63 -7.36 3.99
C GLY A 56 -17.20 -6.08 3.37
N THR A 57 -16.48 -5.39 2.48
CA THR A 57 -16.91 -4.09 1.94
C THR A 57 -17.53 -4.18 0.53
N LEU A 58 -17.40 -5.31 -0.15
CA LEU A 58 -18.14 -5.57 -1.40
C LEU A 58 -19.56 -6.06 -1.07
N VAL A 59 -20.42 -5.14 -0.61
CA VAL A 59 -21.87 -5.31 -0.77
C VAL A 59 -22.23 -4.58 -2.06
N ALA A 60 -22.71 -5.36 -3.03
CA ALA A 60 -23.19 -4.94 -4.34
C ALA A 60 -24.37 -3.95 -4.25
#